data_AF-A0A931D9J7-F1
#
_entry.id   AF-A0A931D9J7-F1
#
_cell.length_a   1.000
_cell.length_b   1.000
_cell.length_c   1.000
_cell.angle_alpha   90.00
_cell.angle_beta   90.00
_cell.angle_gamma   90.00
#
_symmetry.space_group_name_H-M   'P 1'
#
loop_
_entity.id
_entity.type
_entity.pdbx_description
1 polymer ?
#
loop_
_entity_poly.entity_id
_entity_poly.type
_entity_poly.pdbx_seq_one_letter_code
_entity_poly.pdbx_strand_id
1 'polypeptide(L)' 'MNPCRRLLAGAERDLIAFHGLAVSWAERYVPAHAGSLTAALARALDVLPEGASRAR' A
#
# COMPACT_ATOMS: atom_id res chain seq x y z
N MET A 1 2.97 -10.06 25.88
CA MET A 1 3.27 -9.33 24.62
C MET A 1 3.42 -10.35 23.50
N ASN A 2 2.63 -10.31 22.43
CA ASN A 2 2.61 -11.39 21.42
C ASN A 2 3.52 -11.02 20.22
N PRO A 3 4.71 -11.61 20.07
CA PRO A 3 5.73 -11.19 19.09
C PRO A 3 5.23 -11.26 17.65
N CYS A 4 4.36 -12.22 17.33
CA CYS A 4 3.74 -12.34 16.02
C CYS A 4 2.88 -11.11 15.67
N ARG A 5 2.17 -10.52 16.65
CA ARG A 5 1.39 -9.29 16.42
C ARG A 5 2.28 -8.08 16.10
N ARG A 6 3.48 -8.00 16.68
CA ARG A 6 4.43 -6.92 16.38
C ARG A 6 5.04 -7.07 14.98
N LEU A 7 5.38 -8.30 14.59
CA LEU A 7 5.89 -8.60 13.25
C LEU A 7 4.83 -8.30 12.19
N LEU A 8 3.59 -8.71 12.41
CA LEU A 8 2.47 -8.43 11.50
C LEU A 8 2.25 -6.92 11.34
N ALA A 9 2.20 -6.17 12.44
CA ALA A 9 2.05 -4.72 12.38
C ALA A 9 3.26 -4.02 11.72
N GLY A 10 4.46 -4.61 11.81
CA GLY A 10 5.63 -4.15 11.07
C GLY A 10 5.46 -4.34 9.56
N ALA A 11 5.14 -5.56 9.15
CA ALA A 11 4.91 -5.89 7.74
C ALA A 11 3.80 -5.05 7.11
N GLU A 12 2.69 -4.81 7.83
CA GLU A 12 1.59 -3.97 7.34
C GLU A 12 2.06 -2.53 7.05
N ARG A 13 2.83 -1.92 7.96
CA ARG A 13 3.41 -0.59 7.74
C ARG A 13 4.37 -0.55 6.55
N ASP A 14 5.20 -1.58 6.41
CA ASP A 14 6.17 -1.66 5.32
C ASP A 14 5.48 -1.80 3.95
N LEU A 15 4.38 -2.56 3.88
CA LEU A 15 3.58 -2.70 2.66
C LEU A 15 2.85 -1.40 2.27
N ILE A 16 2.31 -0.67 3.24
CA ILE A 16 1.69 0.64 3.01
C ILE A 16 2.74 1.63 2.50
N ALA A 17 3.91 1.69 3.15
CA ALA A 17 5.00 2.57 2.73
C ALA A 17 5.50 2.24 1.32
N PHE A 18 5.65 0.94 1.01
CA PHE A 18 6.02 0.48 -0.32
C PHE A 18 4.98 0.89 -1.39
N HIS A 19 3.68 0.78 -1.08
CA HIS A 19 2.62 1.20 -2.00
C HIS A 19 2.71 2.71 -2.31
N GLY A 20 2.97 3.55 -1.32
CA GLY A 20 3.19 4.99 -1.52
C GLY A 20 4.40 5.31 -2.43
N LEU A 21 5.50 4.57 -2.28
CA LEU A 21 6.65 4.67 -3.19
C LEU A 21 6.28 4.23 -4.61
N ALA A 22 5.50 3.16 -4.75
CA ALA A 22 5.05 2.67 -6.04
C ALA A 22 4.12 3.66 -6.75
N VAL A 23 3.28 4.40 -6.01
CA VAL A 23 2.49 5.52 -6.55
C VAL A 23 3.40 6.59 -7.15
N SER A 24 4.35 7.08 -6.37
CA SER A 24 5.29 8.13 -6.81
C SER A 24 6.13 7.69 -8.01
N TRP A 25 6.54 6.42 -8.03
CA TRP A 25 7.25 5.82 -9.15
C TRP A 25 6.34 5.73 -10.39
N ALA A 26 5.10 5.27 -10.24
CA ALA A 26 4.19 5.04 -11.35
C ALA A 26 3.80 6.36 -12.05
N GLU A 27 3.55 7.41 -11.28
CA GLU A 27 3.30 8.76 -11.80
C GLU A 27 4.47 9.28 -12.64
N ARG A 28 5.71 8.95 -12.25
CA ARG A 28 6.92 9.41 -12.94
C ARG A 28 7.22 8.61 -14.21
N TYR A 29 7.07 7.28 -14.17
CA TYR A 29 7.62 6.41 -15.21
C TYR A 29 6.55 5.78 -16.11
N VAL A 30 5.31 5.65 -15.63
CA VAL A 30 4.19 5.07 -16.37
C VAL A 30 2.90 5.90 -16.19
N PRO A 31 2.94 7.22 -16.44
CA PRO A 31 1.85 8.14 -16.08
C PRO A 31 0.49 7.74 -16.65
N ALA A 32 0.46 7.21 -17.88
CA ALA A 32 -0.78 6.76 -18.51
C ALA A 32 -1.46 5.56 -17.79
N HIS A 33 -0.71 4.80 -16.99
CA HIS A 33 -1.18 3.58 -16.32
C HIS A 33 -1.06 3.68 -14.79
N ALA A 34 -0.66 4.84 -14.26
CA ALA A 34 -0.35 5.01 -12.84
C ALA A 34 -1.53 4.62 -11.94
N GLY A 35 -2.75 5.08 -12.26
CA GLY A 35 -3.95 4.72 -11.51
C GLY A 35 -4.25 3.22 -11.55
N SER A 36 -4.25 2.60 -12.73
CA SER A 36 -4.53 1.17 -12.87
C SER A 36 -3.49 0.29 -12.19
N LEU A 37 -2.21 0.64 -12.30
CA LEU A 37 -1.11 -0.10 -11.67
C LEU A 37 -1.17 -0.01 -10.15
N THR A 38 -1.34 1.20 -9.61
CA THR A 38 -1.37 1.43 -8.16
C THR A 38 -2.62 0.84 -7.52
N ALA A 39 -3.76 0.83 -8.21
CA ALA A 39 -4.96 0.15 -7.75
C ALA A 39 -4.81 -1.38 -7.73
N ALA A 40 -4.21 -1.97 -8.78
CA ALA A 40 -3.93 -3.40 -8.82
C ALA A 40 -2.95 -3.82 -7.73
N LEU A 41 -1.91 -3.01 -7.50
CA LEU A 41 -0.94 -3.25 -6.44
C LEU A 41 -1.56 -3.12 -5.04
N ALA A 42 -2.40 -2.10 -4.81
CA ALA A 42 -3.13 -1.94 -3.55
C ALA A 42 -3.94 -3.21 -3.23
N ARG A 43 -4.63 -3.74 -4.25
CA ARG A 43 -5.44 -4.96 -4.11
C ARG A 43 -4.59 -6.20 -3.84
N ALA A 44 -3.44 -6.34 -4.49
CA ALA A 44 -2.54 -7.47 -4.31
C ALA A 44 -1.89 -7.48 -2.92
N LEU A 45 -1.63 -6.30 -2.35
CA LEU A 45 -1.03 -6.12 -1.03
C LEU A 45 -2.07 -6.03 0.10
N ASP A 46 -3.36 -6.01 -0.23
CA ASP A 46 -4.48 -5.74 0.69
C ASP A 46 -4.30 -4.43 1.50
N VAL A 47 -3.66 -3.43 0.89
CA VAL A 47 -3.48 -2.11 1.49
C VAL A 47 -4.59 -1.19 0.99
N LEU A 48 -5.37 -0.64 1.92
CA LEU A 48 -6.35 0.41 1.60
C LEU A 48 -5.59 1.68 1.21
N PRO A 49 -6.03 2.42 0.18
CA PRO A 49 -5.44 3.72 -0.12
C PRO A 49 -5.49 4.60 1.12
N GLU A 50 -4.38 5.30 1.39
CA GLU A 50 -4.23 6.21 2.53
C GLU A 50 -5.42 7.18 2.56
N GLY A 51 -6.36 6.97 3.49
CA GLY A 51 -7.63 7.70 3.60
C GLY A 51 -8.90 6.85 3.66
N ALA A 52 -8.87 5.57 3.28
CA ALA A 52 -10.04 4.69 3.30
C ALA A 52 -10.27 3.94 4.64
N SER A 53 -9.47 4.21 5.68
CA SER A 53 -9.64 3.57 6.99
C SER A 53 -10.13 4.54 8.07
N ARG A 54 -11.45 4.74 8.14
CA ARG A 54 -12.23 4.89 9.40
C ARG A 54 -13.73 4.69 9.15
N ALA A 55 -14.15 3.51 8.72
CA ALA A 55 -15.55 3.09 8.77
C ALA A 55 -15.66 1.56 8.76
N ARG A 56 -15.24 0.92 9.85
CA ARG A 56 -15.83 -0.33 10.34
C ARG A 56 -15.40 -0.61 11.77
#